data_AF-A0A1H8Q836-F1
#
_entry.id   AF-A0A1H8Q836-F1
#
_cell.length_a   1.000
_cell.length_b   1.000
_cell.length_c   1.000
_cell.angle_alpha   90.00
_cell.angle_beta   90.00
_cell.angle_gamma   90.00
#
_symmetry.space_group_name_H-M   'P 1'
#
loop_
_entity.id
_entity.type
_entity.pdbx_description
1 polymer ?
#
loop_
_entity_poly.entity_id
_entity_poly.type
_entity_poly.pdbx_seq_one_letter_code
_entity_poly.pdbx_strand_id
1 'polypeptide(L)'
;MVKRPRLRMFAGPNGSGKSTIQNVIPAHLKGVYINPDDIERSAKDTGAIYFSDYSIDISKSAIAEYFHLSPLTKKASLAPLLETIIFEPESVKPAPTLSLSPPASTF
;
A
#
# COMPACT_ATOMS: atom_id res chain seq x y z
N MET A 1 -0.52 33.24 -4.00
CA MET A 1 0.32 32.54 -3.01
C MET A 1 0.09 31.04 -3.17
N VAL A 2 1.13 30.25 -3.47
CA VAL A 2 1.00 28.79 -3.64
C VAL A 2 0.86 28.15 -2.25
N LYS A 3 -0.24 27.45 -2.01
CA LYS A 3 -0.49 26.73 -0.75
C LYS A 3 0.44 25.52 -0.68
N ARG A 4 1.37 25.50 0.28
CA ARG A 4 2.24 24.33 0.53
C ARG A 4 1.46 23.24 1.29
N PRO A 5 1.51 21.97 0.86
CA PRO A 5 0.88 20.88 1.60
C PRO A 5 1.52 20.70 2.98
N ARG A 6 0.71 20.28 3.97
CA ARG A 6 1.18 20.05 5.36
C ARG A 6 1.15 18.56 5.68
N LEU A 7 2.31 17.98 5.95
CA LEU A 7 2.43 16.63 6.51
C LEU A 7 2.27 16.69 8.03
N ARG A 8 1.50 15.78 8.61
CA ARG A 8 1.36 15.60 10.06
C ARG A 8 1.67 14.15 10.38
N MET A 9 2.70 13.93 11.18
CA MET A 9 3.14 12.59 11.59
C MET A 9 2.83 12.39 13.07
N PHE A 10 2.10 11.33 13.39
CA PHE A 10 1.82 10.91 14.75
C PHE A 10 2.68 9.68 15.07
N ALA A 11 3.68 9.83 15.94
CA ALA A 11 4.62 8.78 16.32
C ALA A 11 4.71 8.64 17.86
N GLY A 12 5.10 7.46 18.34
CA GLY A 12 5.14 7.12 19.76
C GLY A 12 5.04 5.61 20.02
N PRO A 13 5.32 5.12 21.23
CA PRO A 13 5.29 3.69 21.55
C PRO A 13 3.88 3.07 21.49
N ASN A 14 3.79 1.75 21.49
CA ASN A 14 2.51 1.04 21.59
C ASN A 14 1.76 1.48 22.86
N GLY A 15 0.45 1.68 22.76
CA GLY A 15 -0.38 2.19 23.87
C GLY A 15 -0.34 3.71 24.09
N SER A 16 0.42 4.49 23.31
CA SER A 16 0.51 5.96 23.48
C SER A 16 -0.71 6.75 22.97
N GLY A 17 -1.80 6.09 22.59
CA GLY A 17 -3.05 6.75 22.15
C GLY A 17 -3.06 7.33 20.73
N LYS A 18 -2.08 7.00 19.87
CA LYS A 18 -2.02 7.51 18.47
C LYS A 18 -3.28 7.23 17.66
N SER A 19 -3.83 6.02 17.78
CA SER A 19 -5.08 5.63 17.10
C SER A 19 -6.28 6.40 17.64
N THR A 20 -6.25 6.83 18.90
CA THR A 20 -7.27 7.72 19.47
C THR A 20 -7.23 9.10 18.82
N ILE A 21 -6.03 9.62 18.55
CA ILE A 21 -5.83 10.92 17.89
C ILE A 21 -6.48 10.93 16.50
N GLN A 22 -6.36 9.85 15.73
CA GLN A 22 -7.03 9.71 14.42
C GLN A 22 -8.53 10.01 14.49
N ASN A 23 -9.20 9.54 15.54
CA ASN A 23 -10.65 9.70 15.67
C ASN A 23 -11.05 11.12 16.09
N VAL A 24 -10.21 11.82 16.85
CA VAL A 24 -10.52 13.17 17.37
C VAL A 24 -10.05 14.31 16.47
N ILE A 25 -9.20 14.06 15.47
CA ILE A 25 -8.80 15.11 14.51
C ILE A 25 -10.04 15.62 13.76
N PRO A 26 -10.30 16.94 13.75
CA PRO A 26 -11.38 17.53 12.97
C PRO A 26 -11.27 17.19 11.48
N ALA A 27 -12.40 16.91 10.82
CA ALA A 27 -12.44 16.53 9.40
C ALA A 27 -11.72 17.52 8.47
N HIS A 28 -11.81 18.83 8.74
CA HIS A 28 -11.13 19.86 7.95
C HIS A 28 -9.58 19.82 8.07
N LEU A 29 -9.04 19.08 9.05
CA LEU A 29 -7.61 18.81 9.22
C LEU A 29 -7.22 17.40 8.75
N LYS A 30 -8.21 16.51 8.53
CA LYS A 30 -8.02 15.18 7.97
C LYS A 30 -7.77 15.31 6.46
N GLY A 31 -6.49 15.29 6.08
CA GLY A 31 -6.10 15.00 4.70
C GLY A 31 -6.12 13.49 4.46
N VAL A 32 -5.41 13.03 3.43
CA VAL A 32 -5.16 11.61 3.22
C VAL A 32 -4.45 11.03 4.45
N TYR A 33 -5.07 10.03 5.07
CA TYR A 33 -4.51 9.32 6.21
C TYR A 33 -3.80 8.06 5.73
N ILE A 34 -2.57 7.87 6.19
CA ILE A 34 -1.73 6.73 5.80
C ILE A 34 -1.27 6.05 7.09
N ASN A 35 -1.60 4.78 7.23
CA ASN A 35 -1.15 3.91 8.31
C ASN A 35 -0.72 2.56 7.72
N PRO A 36 0.55 2.14 7.88
CA PRO A 36 1.03 0.87 7.36
C PRO A 36 0.22 -0.34 7.82
N ASP A 37 -0.23 -0.37 9.08
CA ASP A 37 -0.99 -1.50 9.63
C ASP A 37 -2.39 -1.58 9.00
N ASP A 38 -3.00 -0.44 8.68
CA ASP A 38 -4.31 -0.38 8.03
C ASP A 38 -4.19 -0.74 6.54
N ILE A 39 -3.11 -0.29 5.88
CA ILE A 39 -2.78 -0.71 4.50
C ILE A 39 -2.61 -2.22 4.43
N GLU A 40 -1.81 -2.81 5.35
CA GLU A 40 -1.56 -4.25 5.37
C GLU A 40 -2.85 -5.04 5.60
N ARG A 41 -3.67 -4.61 6.56
CA ARG A 41 -4.97 -5.23 6.86
C ARG A 41 -5.89 -5.18 5.64
N SER A 42 -6.08 -4.00 5.03
CA SER A 42 -6.93 -3.86 3.84
C SER A 42 -6.43 -4.71 2.67
N ALA A 43 -5.11 -4.76 2.46
CA ALA A 43 -4.50 -5.57 1.40
C ALA A 43 -4.74 -7.07 1.59
N LYS A 44 -4.71 -7.55 2.84
CA LYS A 44 -5.03 -8.95 3.16
C LYS A 44 -6.52 -9.25 2.98
N ASP A 45 -7.38 -8.33 3.40
CA ASP A 45 -8.83 -8.51 3.35
C ASP A 45 -9.39 -8.46 1.91
N THR A 46 -8.85 -7.57 1.09
CA THR A 46 -9.32 -7.35 -0.29
C THR A 46 -8.48 -8.05 -1.36
N GLY A 47 -7.26 -8.47 -1.00
CA GLY A 47 -6.27 -9.01 -1.93
C GLY A 47 -5.58 -7.94 -2.79
N ALA A 48 -5.79 -6.64 -2.54
CA ALA A 48 -5.21 -5.56 -3.31
C ALA A 48 -5.00 -4.28 -2.48
N ILE A 49 -4.14 -3.38 -2.95
CA ILE A 49 -4.07 -1.99 -2.48
C ILE A 49 -4.75 -1.13 -3.54
N TYR A 50 -5.80 -0.42 -3.17
CA TYR A 50 -6.50 0.52 -4.05
C TYR A 50 -5.98 1.95 -3.87
N PHE A 51 -5.72 2.63 -4.97
CA PHE A 51 -5.17 3.99 -4.97
C PHE A 51 -6.19 5.07 -4.62
N SER A 52 -7.46 4.81 -4.93
CA SER A 52 -8.59 5.69 -4.62
C SER A 52 -8.74 5.91 -3.11
N ASP A 53 -8.41 4.92 -2.28
CA ASP A 53 -8.38 5.03 -0.81
C ASP A 53 -7.45 6.15 -0.32
N TYR A 54 -6.43 6.48 -1.13
CA TYR A 54 -5.42 7.50 -0.82
C TYR A 54 -5.54 8.76 -1.68
N SER A 55 -6.65 8.92 -2.42
CA SER A 55 -6.86 10.03 -3.36
C SER A 55 -5.74 10.14 -4.41
N ILE A 56 -5.22 9.00 -4.86
CA ILE A 56 -4.19 8.92 -5.90
C ILE A 56 -4.87 8.56 -7.22
N ASP A 57 -4.66 9.40 -8.22
CA ASP A 57 -4.99 9.16 -9.62
C ASP A 57 -3.68 9.14 -10.42
N ILE A 58 -3.26 7.94 -10.85
CA ILE A 58 -1.98 7.72 -11.52
C ILE A 58 -2.09 6.60 -12.55
N SER A 59 -1.40 6.74 -13.67
CA SER A 59 -1.34 5.69 -14.68
C SER A 59 -0.59 4.45 -14.19
N LYS A 60 -1.03 3.27 -14.68
CA LYS A 60 -0.36 1.99 -14.47
C LYS A 60 1.14 2.03 -14.81
N SER A 61 1.53 2.68 -15.91
CA SER A 61 2.93 2.76 -16.33
C SER A 61 3.76 3.58 -15.35
N ALA A 62 3.26 4.73 -14.91
CA ALA A 62 3.95 5.58 -13.95
C ALA A 62 4.14 4.91 -12.58
N ILE A 63 3.14 4.15 -12.10
CA ILE A 63 3.28 3.42 -10.84
C ILE A 63 4.28 2.26 -10.97
N ALA A 64 4.21 1.47 -12.05
CA ALA A 64 5.14 0.37 -12.29
C ALA A 64 6.57 0.90 -12.40
N GLU A 65 6.79 1.95 -13.20
CA GLU A 65 8.08 2.62 -13.34
C GLU A 65 8.62 3.11 -11.99
N TYR A 66 7.78 3.75 -11.18
CA TYR A 66 8.17 4.20 -9.85
C TYR A 66 8.64 3.04 -8.97
N PHE A 67 7.90 1.93 -8.93
CA PHE A 67 8.27 0.76 -8.13
C PHE A 67 9.62 0.17 -8.57
N HIS A 68 9.87 0.03 -9.87
CA HIS A 68 11.15 -0.49 -10.37
C HIS A 68 12.33 0.48 -10.11
N LEU A 69 12.10 1.79 -10.21
CA LEU A 69 13.15 2.79 -10.04
C LEU A 69 13.39 3.21 -8.58
N SER A 70 12.48 2.85 -7.67
CA SER A 70 12.49 3.36 -6.30
C SER A 70 13.79 3.03 -5.56
N PRO A 71 14.32 3.96 -4.73
CA PRO A 71 15.46 3.66 -3.86
C PRO A 71 15.21 2.48 -2.92
N LEU A 72 13.95 2.27 -2.50
CA LEU A 72 13.56 1.17 -1.63
C LEU A 72 13.78 -0.17 -2.32
N THR A 73 13.29 -0.33 -3.56
CA THR A 73 13.45 -1.54 -4.36
C THR A 73 14.92 -1.90 -4.54
N LYS A 74 15.75 -0.89 -4.84
CA LYS A 74 17.20 -1.08 -5.02
C LYS A 74 17.90 -1.47 -3.72
N LYS A 75 17.58 -0.80 -2.60
CA LYS A 75 18.23 -1.03 -1.31
C LYS A 75 17.82 -2.35 -0.65
N ALA A 76 16.56 -2.76 -0.84
CA ALA A 76 16.02 -3.98 -0.25
C ALA A 76 16.01 -5.16 -1.24
N SER A 77 16.62 -5.01 -2.43
CA SER A 77 16.70 -6.04 -3.47
C SER A 77 15.34 -6.65 -3.85
N LEU A 78 14.32 -5.81 -3.96
CA LEU A 78 12.93 -6.24 -4.17
C LEU A 78 12.56 -6.46 -5.63
N ALA A 79 13.48 -6.24 -6.58
CA ALA A 79 13.18 -6.39 -8.01
C ALA A 79 12.55 -7.75 -8.37
N PRO A 80 13.03 -8.91 -7.85
CA PRO A 80 12.38 -10.20 -8.12
C PRO A 80 10.95 -10.30 -7.57
N LEU A 81 10.64 -9.59 -6.48
CA LEU A 81 9.29 -9.58 -5.90
C LEU A 81 8.34 -8.74 -6.74
N LEU A 82 8.82 -7.73 -7.48
CA LEU A 82 7.95 -6.94 -8.36
C LEU A 82 7.38 -7.78 -9.51
N GLU A 83 8.06 -8.85 -9.93
CA GLU A 83 7.56 -9.79 -10.94
C GLU A 83 6.37 -10.62 -10.44
N THR A 84 6.16 -10.69 -9.12
CA THR A 84 5.02 -11.37 -8.51
C THR A 84 3.87 -10.41 -8.22
N ILE A 85 3.94 -9.17 -8.70
CA ILE A 85 2.94 -8.13 -8.48
C ILE A 85 2.29 -7.74 -9.81
N ILE A 86 0.96 -7.64 -9.79
CA ILE A 86 0.16 -7.14 -10.90
C ILE A 86 -0.17 -5.68 -10.65
N PHE A 87 0.26 -4.82 -11.57
CA PHE A 87 -0.10 -3.41 -11.61
C PHE A 87 -1.35 -3.20 -12.47
N GLU A 88 -2.36 -2.53 -11.91
CA GLU A 88 -3.59 -2.10 -12.56
C GLU A 88 -3.73 -0.57 -12.44
N PRO A 89 -4.61 0.08 -13.22
CA PRO A 89 -4.80 1.53 -13.14
C PRO A 89 -5.22 2.03 -11.76
N GLU A 90 -6.04 1.26 -11.03
CA GLU A 90 -6.61 1.68 -9.74
C GLU A 90 -6.03 0.92 -8.55
N SER A 91 -5.22 -0.11 -8.78
CA SER A 91 -4.75 -0.99 -7.73
C SER A 91 -3.46 -1.73 -8.03
N VAL A 92 -2.85 -2.27 -6.98
CA VAL A 92 -1.73 -3.21 -7.03
C VAL A 92 -2.07 -4.43 -6.21
N LYS A 93 -1.82 -5.63 -6.76
CA LYS A 93 -2.14 -6.90 -6.11
C LYS A 93 -1.07 -7.96 -6.39
N PRO A 94 -0.88 -8.95 -5.51
CA PRO A 94 -0.06 -10.10 -5.84
C PRO A 94 -0.64 -10.86 -7.04
N ALA A 95 0.24 -11.46 -7.84
CA ALA A 95 -0.16 -12.42 -8.85
C ALA A 95 -0.88 -13.60 -8.18
N PRO A 96 -1.94 -14.15 -8.78
CA PRO A 96 -2.64 -15.29 -8.22
C PRO A 96 -1.66 -16.45 -8.04
N THR A 97 -1.58 -17.00 -6.83
CA THR A 97 -0.88 -18.25 -6.60
C THR A 97 -1.60 -19.32 -7.42
N LEU A 98 -0.97 -19.83 -8.48
CA LEU A 98 -1.43 -21.05 -9.13
C LEU A 98 -1.42 -22.13 -8.05
N SER A 99 -2.61 -22.55 -7.60
CA SER A 99 -2.72 -23.74 -6.76
C SER A 99 -2.25 -24.90 -7.61
N LEU A 100 -1.00 -25.32 -7.44
CA LEU A 100 -0.55 -26.61 -7.93
C LEU A 100 -1.42 -27.64 -7.22
N SER A 101 -2.36 -28.24 -7.95
CA SER A 101 -3.07 -29.42 -7.48
C SER A 101 -2.00 -30.43 -7.04
N PRO A 102 -2.11 -31.01 -5.83
CA PRO A 102 -1.14 -32.03 -5.41
C PRO A 102 -1.11 -33.12 -6.49
N PRO A 103 0.07 -33.68 -6.83
CA PRO A 103 0.15 -34.76 -7.79
C PRO A 103 -0.81 -35.86 -7.33
N ALA A 104 -1.65 -36.33 -8.27
CA ALA A 104 -2.60 -37.41 -8.01
C ALA A 104 -1.84 -38.55 -7.33
N SER A 105 -2.29 -38.93 -6.14
CA SER A 105 -1.70 -40.02 -5.38
C SER A 105 -1.84 -41.29 -6.20
N THR A 106 -0.76 -41.72 -6.84
CA THR A 106 -0.71 -43.04 -7.49
C THR A 106 -0.74 -44.08 -6.37
N PHE A 107 -1.89 -44.77 -6.25
CA PHE A 107 -2.01 -46.00 -5.48
C PHE A 107 -1.26 -47.14 -6.16
#